data_AF-L9LA17-F1
#
_entry.id   AF-L9LA17-F1
#
_cell.length_a   1.000
_cell.length_b   1.000
_cell.length_c   1.000
_cell.angle_alpha   90.00
_cell.angle_beta   90.00
_cell.angle_gamma   90.00
#
_symmetry.space_group_name_H-M   'P 1'
#
loop_
_entity.id
_entity.type
_entity.pdbx_description
1 polymer ?
#
loop_
_entity_poly.entity_id
_entity_poly.type
_entity_poly.pdbx_seq_one_letter_code
_entity_poly.pdbx_strand_id
1 'polypeptide(L)'
;MCKNSQDVICSNAGKCECGKCTCYPPGDRRVYGKMCECDNRRCEDLEGVVCGGHGTCSCGRCVCERGWFGKLCQHPRKCNMTEEQSKSLCESADGILCSGKGEYLCGSRDWIQF
;
A
#
# COMPACT_ATOMS: atom_id res chain seq x y z
N MET A 1 -15.71 -11.73 -24.89
CA MET A 1 -15.85 -10.28 -24.60
C MET A 1 -14.82 -9.92 -23.54
N CYS A 2 -14.05 -8.85 -23.72
CA CYS A 2 -12.96 -8.42 -22.82
C CYS A 2 -13.32 -7.20 -21.96
N LYS A 3 -14.61 -7.01 -21.68
CA LYS A 3 -15.12 -5.87 -20.93
C LYS A 3 -15.45 -6.30 -19.51
N ASN A 4 -15.17 -5.44 -18.54
CA ASN A 4 -15.63 -5.61 -17.17
C ASN A 4 -17.07 -5.07 -16.99
N SER A 5 -17.56 -5.06 -15.74
CA SER A 5 -18.90 -4.56 -15.39
C SER A 5 -19.12 -3.06 -15.61
N GLN A 6 -18.06 -2.30 -15.89
CA GLN A 6 -18.08 -0.87 -16.17
C GLN A 6 -17.81 -0.59 -17.67
N ASP A 7 -17.97 -1.60 -18.53
CA ASP A 7 -17.67 -1.55 -19.97
C ASP A 7 -16.20 -1.21 -20.32
N VAL A 8 -15.29 -1.26 -19.35
CA VAL A 8 -13.86 -0.99 -19.56
C VAL A 8 -13.19 -2.23 -20.14
N ILE A 9 -12.46 -2.05 -21.25
CA ILE A 9 -11.74 -3.13 -21.93
C ILE A 9 -10.42 -3.40 -21.20
N CYS A 10 -10.23 -4.64 -20.73
CA CYS A 10 -9.00 -5.09 -20.05
C CYS A 10 -8.48 -4.11 -18.98
N SER A 11 -9.39 -3.45 -18.24
CA SER A 11 -9.09 -2.45 -17.20
C SER A 11 -8.14 -1.33 -17.65
N ASN A 12 -8.10 -1.01 -18.96
CA ASN A 12 -7.11 -0.11 -19.58
C ASN A 12 -5.64 -0.53 -19.36
N ALA A 13 -5.40 -1.77 -18.94
CA ALA A 13 -4.11 -2.33 -18.58
C ALA A 13 -3.72 -3.51 -19.48
N GLY A 14 -4.33 -3.61 -20.67
CA GLY A 14 -4.04 -4.70 -21.60
C GLY A 14 -4.70 -4.52 -22.97
N LYS A 15 -4.41 -5.47 -23.85
CA LYS A 15 -5.03 -5.60 -25.18
C LYS A 15 -6.01 -6.77 -25.20
N CYS A 16 -7.17 -6.58 -25.82
CA CYS A 16 -8.10 -7.67 -26.09
C CYS A 16 -7.79 -8.33 -27.44
N GLU A 17 -7.48 -9.62 -27.44
CA GLU A 17 -7.26 -10.43 -28.65
C GLU A 17 -8.02 -11.74 -28.52
N CYS A 18 -8.83 -12.08 -29.52
CA CYS A 18 -9.65 -13.30 -29.54
C CYS A 18 -10.50 -13.52 -28.26
N GLY A 19 -10.95 -12.43 -27.62
CA GLY A 19 -11.76 -12.50 -26.40
C GLY A 19 -10.99 -12.73 -25.10
N LYS A 20 -9.65 -12.71 -25.13
CA LYS A 20 -8.75 -12.78 -23.98
C LYS A 20 -7.96 -11.49 -23.83
N CYS A 21 -7.71 -11.07 -22.58
CA CYS A 21 -6.83 -9.93 -22.29
C CYS A 21 -5.37 -10.38 -22.19
N THR A 22 -4.49 -9.64 -22.86
CA THR A 22 -3.04 -9.69 -22.69
C THR A 22 -2.63 -8.43 -21.93
N CYS A 23 -2.18 -8.59 -20.68
CA CYS A 23 -1.85 -7.46 -19.80
C CYS A 23 -0.53 -6.78 -20.16
N TYR A 24 -0.44 -5.49 -19.86
CA TYR A 24 0.72 -4.66 -20.15
C TYR A 24 1.55 -4.34 -18.89
N PRO A 25 2.89 -4.23 -19.03
CA PRO A 25 3.66 -4.59 -20.23
C PRO A 25 3.68 -6.13 -20.43
N PRO A 26 3.72 -6.61 -21.68
CA PRO A 26 3.67 -8.04 -21.93
C PRO A 26 4.89 -8.73 -21.30
N GLY A 27 4.65 -9.79 -20.54
CA GLY A 27 5.69 -10.51 -19.79
C GLY A 27 5.83 -10.08 -18.32
N ASP A 28 5.26 -8.95 -17.92
CA ASP A 28 5.20 -8.57 -16.52
C ASP A 28 4.06 -9.30 -15.80
N ARG A 29 4.43 -10.17 -14.86
CA ARG A 29 3.48 -11.00 -14.11
C ARG A 29 2.79 -10.24 -12.98
N ARG A 30 3.20 -8.99 -12.69
CA ARG A 30 2.61 -8.16 -11.64
C ARG A 30 1.25 -7.58 -12.03
N VAL A 31 0.95 -7.50 -13.33
CA VAL A 31 -0.38 -7.14 -13.84
C VAL A 31 -1.08 -8.40 -14.30
N TYR A 32 -2.20 -8.73 -13.67
CA TYR A 32 -2.90 -10.00 -13.89
C TYR A 32 -4.40 -9.87 -13.63
N GLY A 33 -5.10 -10.99 -13.78
CA GLY A 33 -6.56 -11.05 -13.72
C GLY A 33 -7.16 -11.26 -15.10
N LYS A 34 -8.45 -11.61 -15.15
CA LYS A 34 -9.12 -11.96 -16.42
C LYS A 34 -9.19 -10.75 -17.34
N MET A 35 -9.33 -9.57 -16.74
CA MET A 35 -9.45 -8.26 -17.37
C MET A 35 -8.29 -7.35 -16.97
N CYS A 36 -7.12 -7.89 -16.57
CA CYS A 36 -5.96 -7.10 -16.12
C CYS A 36 -6.27 -6.11 -14.98
N GLU A 37 -7.20 -6.48 -14.11
CA GLU A 37 -7.73 -5.65 -13.02
C GLU A 37 -6.77 -5.54 -11.82
N CYS A 38 -5.85 -6.48 -11.67
CA CYS A 38 -4.88 -6.50 -10.58
C CYS A 38 -3.54 -5.96 -11.04
N ASP A 39 -2.98 -5.04 -10.26
CA ASP A 39 -1.67 -4.43 -10.50
C ASP A 39 -0.85 -4.38 -9.22
N ASN A 40 0.07 -5.33 -9.07
CA ASN A 40 0.92 -5.45 -7.89
C ASN A 40 2.07 -4.42 -7.85
N ARG A 41 2.32 -3.66 -8.92
CA ARG A 41 3.33 -2.58 -8.91
C ARG A 41 2.94 -1.46 -7.94
N ARG A 42 1.64 -1.34 -7.63
CA ARG A 42 1.10 -0.38 -6.65
C ARG A 42 1.56 -0.62 -5.21
N CYS A 43 2.16 -1.78 -4.95
CA CYS A 43 2.71 -2.15 -3.65
C CYS A 43 4.21 -1.84 -3.51
N GLU A 44 4.86 -1.40 -4.58
CA GLU A 44 6.28 -1.02 -4.55
C GLU A 44 6.39 0.43 -4.04
N ASP A 45 7.39 0.71 -3.20
CA ASP A 45 7.77 2.06 -2.84
C ASP A 45 8.69 2.69 -3.92
N LEU A 46 9.26 3.87 -3.62
CA LEU A 46 10.13 4.58 -4.56
C LEU A 46 11.43 3.82 -4.87
N GLU A 47 11.85 2.92 -3.97
CA GLU A 47 13.05 2.08 -4.12
C GLU A 47 12.72 0.70 -4.70
N GLY A 48 11.46 0.45 -5.06
CA GLY A 48 11.00 -0.83 -5.60
C GLY A 48 10.76 -1.91 -4.54
N VAL A 49 10.74 -1.56 -3.25
CA VAL A 49 10.50 -2.51 -2.17
C VAL A 49 9.01 -2.79 -2.06
N VAL A 50 8.63 -4.06 -2.25
CA VAL A 50 7.23 -4.50 -2.15
C VAL A 50 6.81 -4.52 -0.69
N CYS A 51 5.77 -3.75 -0.35
CA CYS A 51 5.18 -3.70 0.99
C CYS A 51 6.21 -3.49 2.09
N GLY A 52 7.20 -2.62 1.84
CA GLY A 52 8.25 -2.29 2.80
C GLY A 52 9.12 -3.48 3.22
N GLY A 53 9.03 -4.62 2.53
CA GLY A 53 9.67 -5.87 2.93
C GLY A 53 8.97 -6.60 4.08
N HIS A 54 7.79 -6.13 4.49
CA HIS A 54 7.06 -6.58 5.69
C HIS A 54 5.64 -7.03 5.37
N GLY A 55 5.43 -7.59 4.18
CA GLY A 55 4.13 -8.04 3.74
C GLY A 55 4.14 -8.62 2.33
N THR A 56 2.97 -9.09 1.92
CA THR A 56 2.74 -9.64 0.58
C THR A 56 1.75 -8.79 -0.19
N CYS A 57 2.00 -8.55 -1.48
CA CYS A 57 1.10 -7.79 -2.33
C CYS A 57 0.01 -8.67 -2.95
N SER A 58 -1.25 -8.34 -2.67
CA SER A 58 -2.44 -9.00 -3.21
C SER A 58 -3.29 -7.99 -3.98
N CYS A 59 -3.35 -8.15 -5.31
CA CYS A 59 -4.10 -7.30 -6.24
C CYS A 59 -3.93 -5.79 -6.00
N GLY A 60 -2.68 -5.34 -5.83
CA GLY A 60 -2.34 -3.92 -5.58
C GLY A 60 -2.59 -3.41 -4.17
N ARG A 61 -2.82 -4.31 -3.20
CA ARG A 61 -2.91 -3.99 -1.77
C ARG A 61 -1.92 -4.83 -0.96
N CYS A 62 -1.22 -4.20 -0.03
CA CYS A 62 -0.34 -4.91 0.88
C CYS A 62 -1.12 -5.60 2.00
N VAL A 63 -0.78 -6.87 2.23
CA VAL A 63 -1.17 -7.65 3.40
C VAL A 63 0.04 -7.68 4.32
N CYS A 64 -0.02 -6.91 5.40
CA CYS A 64 1.11 -6.73 6.30
C CYS A 64 1.31 -7.94 7.23
N GLU A 65 2.57 -8.22 7.51
CA GLU A 65 2.96 -9.17 8.53
C GLU A 65 2.57 -8.68 9.93
N ARG A 66 2.54 -9.62 10.89
CA ARG A 66 2.24 -9.30 12.27
C ARG A 66 3.23 -8.28 12.81
N GLY A 67 2.70 -7.18 13.34
CA GLY A 67 3.52 -6.11 13.89
C GLY A 67 3.89 -5.02 12.89
N TRP A 68 3.30 -5.00 11.69
CA TRP A 68 3.48 -3.93 10.70
C TRP A 68 2.14 -3.34 10.27
N PHE A 69 2.16 -2.08 9.83
CA PHE A 69 0.97 -1.37 9.36
C PHE A 69 1.35 -0.23 8.39
N GLY A 70 0.32 0.42 7.83
CA GLY A 70 0.46 1.42 6.78
C GLY A 70 0.15 0.84 5.40
N LYS A 71 -0.01 1.72 4.40
CA LYS A 71 -0.37 1.34 3.03
C LYS A 71 0.64 0.35 2.41
N LEU A 72 1.91 0.53 2.73
CA LEU A 72 3.03 -0.29 2.26
C LEU A 72 3.67 -1.05 3.42
N CYS A 73 2.97 -1.27 4.54
CA CYS A 73 3.54 -1.94 5.73
C CYS A 73 4.83 -1.29 6.25
N GLN A 74 4.99 0.01 6.03
CA GLN A 74 6.23 0.73 6.30
C GLN A 74 6.43 1.09 7.78
N HIS A 75 5.40 0.93 8.61
CA HIS A 75 5.45 1.30 10.03
C HIS A 75 5.41 0.08 10.94
N PRO A 76 6.37 -0.08 11.87
CA PRO A 76 6.30 -1.12 12.88
C PRO A 76 5.27 -0.74 13.96
N ARG A 77 4.45 -1.71 14.37
CA ARG A 77 3.56 -1.60 15.54
C ARG A 77 4.33 -1.64 16.85
N LYS A 78 5.55 -2.20 16.85
CA LYS A 78 6.43 -2.13 18.01
C LYS A 78 7.13 -0.79 18.00
N CYS A 79 7.04 -0.14 19.13
CA CYS A 79 7.54 1.19 19.32
C CYS A 79 8.85 1.09 20.09
N ASN A 80 9.98 1.19 19.38
CA ASN A 80 11.33 1.06 19.93
C ASN A 80 11.94 2.43 20.27
N MET A 81 11.12 3.38 20.71
CA MET A 81 11.53 4.74 21.04
C MET A 81 10.85 5.20 22.34
N THR A 82 11.41 6.19 23.02
CA THR A 82 10.77 6.78 24.20
C THR A 82 9.68 7.78 23.80
N GLU A 83 8.82 8.15 24.75
CA GLU A 83 7.74 9.13 24.52
C GLU A 83 8.30 10.49 24.06
N GLU A 84 9.44 10.90 24.59
CA GLU A 84 10.12 12.16 24.24
C GLU A 84 10.64 12.12 22.81
N GLN A 85 11.26 11.01 22.40
CA GLN A 85 11.74 10.84 21.03
C GLN A 85 10.59 10.86 20.03
N SER A 86 9.49 10.21 20.37
CA SER A 86 8.29 10.20 19.55
C SER A 86 7.66 11.59 19.40
N LYS A 87 7.61 12.37 20.50
CA LYS A 87 7.11 13.76 20.47
C LYS A 87 7.99 14.64 19.60
N SER A 88 9.32 14.58 19.77
CA SER A 88 10.25 15.39 18.97
C SER A 88 10.15 15.14 17.46
N LEU A 89 9.77 13.93 17.03
CA LEU A 89 9.58 13.60 15.62
C LEU A 89 8.21 14.04 15.08
N CYS A 90 7.19 14.12 15.95
CA CYS A 90 5.83 14.46 15.56
C CYS A 90 5.46 15.93 15.75
N GLU A 91 6.20 16.67 16.57
CA GLU A 91 5.98 18.08 16.81
C GLU A 91 6.42 18.91 15.60
N SER A 92 5.45 19.53 14.93
CA SER A 92 5.70 20.55 13.92
C SER A 92 6.03 21.90 14.60
N ALA A 93 6.71 22.80 13.89
CA ALA A 93 7.10 24.13 14.40
C ALA A 93 5.91 24.97 14.92
N ASP A 94 4.70 24.69 14.42
CA ASP A 94 3.44 25.32 14.83
C ASP A 94 2.87 24.79 16.16
N GLY A 95 3.57 23.88 16.84
CA GLY A 95 3.11 23.23 18.08
C GLY A 95 1.98 22.21 17.86
N ILE A 96 1.59 21.95 16.60
CA ILE A 96 0.60 20.94 16.25
C ILE A 96 1.27 19.57 16.28
N LEU A 97 0.84 18.76 17.24
CA LEU A 97 1.27 17.39 17.35
C LEU A 97 0.72 16.58 16.16
N CYS A 98 1.62 16.00 15.38
CA CYS A 98 1.28 15.10 14.28
C CYS A 98 0.34 15.74 13.24
N SER A 99 0.53 17.04 12.99
CA SER A 99 -0.17 17.86 11.99
C SER A 99 -1.71 17.66 11.92
N GLY A 100 -2.35 17.32 13.05
CA GLY A 100 -3.79 17.06 13.13
C GLY A 100 -4.28 15.83 12.34
N LYS A 101 -3.36 15.00 11.80
CA LYS A 101 -3.68 13.80 11.02
C LYS A 101 -3.71 12.52 11.85
N GLY A 102 -3.42 12.63 13.15
CA GLY A 102 -3.24 11.48 14.03
C GLY A 102 -2.01 10.70 13.59
N GLU A 103 -0.86 10.99 14.21
CA GLU A 103 0.32 10.16 14.01
C GLU A 103 0.89 9.74 15.36
N TYR A 104 1.55 8.60 15.31
CA TYR A 104 1.60 7.62 16.37
C TYR A 104 2.61 8.06 17.44
N LEU A 105 2.12 8.41 18.63
CA LEU A 105 2.99 8.61 19.78
C LEU A 105 3.38 7.27 20.40
N CYS A 106 4.68 7.03 20.45
CA CYS A 106 5.28 5.94 21.19
C CYS A 106 5.02 6.13 22.69
N GLY A 107 4.23 5.25 23.31
CA GLY A 107 3.98 5.25 24.76
C GLY A 107 2.65 5.86 25.21
N SER A 108 1.84 6.45 24.33
CA SER A 108 0.46 6.81 24.68
C SER A 108 -0.40 5.54 24.83
N ARG A 109 -1.16 5.45 25.93
CA ARG A 109 -2.00 4.29 26.26
C ARG A 109 -3.16 4.07 25.28
N ASP A 110 -3.37 4.99 24.36
CA ASP A 110 -4.42 4.96 23.35
C ASP A 110 -3.85 4.61 21.97
N TRP A 111 -3.38 3.37 21.83
CA TRP A 111 -3.20 2.70 20.54
C TRP A 111 -4.59 2.44 19.90
N ILE A 112 -5.37 3.49 19.66
CA ILE A 112 -6.70 3.38 19.07
C ILE A 112 -6.54 3.39 17.55
N GLN A 113 -6.65 2.17 17.04
CA GLN A 113 -6.93 1.84 15.66
C GLN A 113 -8.30 2.44 15.26
N PHE A 114 -8.33 3.25 14.21
CA PHE A 114 -9.51 3.39 13.35
C PHE A 114 -9.17 2.83 11.97
#